data_AF-A0A7Y2DD03-F1
#
_entry.id   AF-A0A7Y2DD03-F1
#
_cell.length_a   1.000
_cell.length_b   1.000
_cell.length_c   1.000
_cell.angle_alpha   90.00
_cell.angle_beta   90.00
_cell.angle_gamma   90.00
#
_symmetry.space_group_name_H-M   'P 1'
#
loop_
_entity.id
_entity.type
_entity.pdbx_description
1 polymer ?
#
loop_
_entity_poly.entity_id
_entity_poly.type
_entity_poly.pdbx_seq_one_letter_code
_entity_poly.pdbx_strand_id
1 'polypeptide(L)'
;MILAELEFFHSRPMAPTRRLALGRCDLPADPAPGEAGVLLAGVAARFGGQIHPQLFDEMLELADDLAVGRRVTQPRLRHRLQQDRVGLDCSRHRLRRVESRLVYDLETEQGTAEQHILGALYAAAQLPREARRSVFGYIGMGLKWRGRIGPSLIAHLAGGELLSLSAQADPHAWALETLGFGAEITPPERAAVKKQFRLLMRAAHPDHGAADDGAAQRIAELSEARRILMA
;
A
#
# COMPACT_ATOMS: atom_id res chain seq x y z
N MET A 1 -12.63 -1.12 -14.81
CA MET A 1 -11.42 -1.10 -15.67
C MET A 1 -10.23 -1.64 -14.90
N ILE A 2 -9.35 -2.44 -15.51
CA ILE A 2 -8.06 -2.82 -14.89
C ILE A 2 -7.06 -1.69 -15.15
N LEU A 3 -6.36 -1.24 -14.12
CA LEU A 3 -5.37 -0.16 -14.19
C LEU A 3 -3.93 -0.65 -14.12
N ALA A 4 -3.71 -1.73 -13.36
CA ALA A 4 -2.41 -2.39 -13.26
C ALA A 4 -2.63 -3.89 -13.00
N GLU A 5 -1.74 -4.73 -13.51
CA GLU A 5 -1.74 -6.18 -13.34
C GLU A 5 -0.32 -6.69 -13.12
N LEU A 6 -0.16 -7.51 -12.08
CA LEU A 6 1.03 -8.31 -11.81
C LEU A 6 0.67 -9.78 -11.96
N GLU A 7 1.29 -10.47 -12.91
CA GLU A 7 1.30 -11.92 -12.99
C GLU A 7 2.68 -12.45 -12.65
N PHE A 8 2.74 -13.48 -11.81
CA PHE A 8 3.95 -14.25 -11.59
C PHE A 8 3.62 -15.72 -11.34
N PHE A 9 4.63 -16.55 -11.55
CA PHE A 9 4.56 -17.98 -11.41
C PHE A 9 5.44 -18.44 -10.27
N HIS A 10 5.00 -19.42 -9.51
CA HIS A 10 5.73 -19.90 -8.35
C HIS A 10 5.57 -21.41 -8.18
N SER A 11 6.54 -22.03 -7.52
CA SER A 11 6.37 -23.42 -7.10
C SER A 11 5.23 -23.55 -6.09
N ARG A 12 4.53 -24.69 -6.13
CA ARG A 12 3.62 -25.11 -5.06
C ARG A 12 4.33 -25.02 -3.70
N PRO A 13 3.66 -24.57 -2.62
CA PRO A 13 4.29 -24.40 -1.30
C PRO A 13 5.01 -25.64 -0.76
N MET A 14 4.51 -26.85 -1.07
CA MET A 14 5.10 -28.13 -0.62
C MET A 14 6.07 -28.77 -1.63
N ALA A 15 6.35 -28.11 -2.76
CA ALA A 15 7.30 -28.63 -3.72
C ALA A 15 8.74 -28.49 -3.19
N PRO A 16 9.63 -29.46 -3.44
CA PRO A 16 11.02 -29.40 -2.99
C PRO A 16 11.80 -28.26 -3.65
N THR A 17 11.36 -27.78 -4.82
CA THR A 17 11.98 -26.66 -5.52
C THR A 17 11.24 -25.36 -5.21
N ARG A 18 11.98 -24.28 -4.90
CA ARG A 18 11.43 -22.94 -4.64
C ARG A 18 11.75 -22.01 -5.80
N ARG A 19 10.91 -22.05 -6.83
CA ARG A 19 11.10 -21.33 -8.09
C ARG A 19 10.09 -20.20 -8.19
N LEU A 20 10.51 -19.10 -8.82
CA LEU A 20 9.66 -17.96 -9.13
C LEU A 20 10.00 -17.48 -10.54
N ALA A 21 9.00 -17.13 -11.34
CA ALA A 21 9.18 -16.54 -12.66
C ALA A 21 8.17 -15.41 -12.87
N LEU A 22 8.58 -14.30 -13.49
CA LEU A 22 7.65 -13.23 -13.82
C LEU A 22 6.79 -13.63 -15.02
N GLY A 23 5.51 -13.29 -14.96
CA GLY A 23 4.52 -13.41 -16.02
C GLY A 23 4.37 -12.12 -16.80
N ARG A 24 3.16 -11.87 -17.30
CA ARG A 24 2.76 -10.58 -17.83
C ARG A 24 2.67 -9.54 -16.71
N CYS A 25 3.38 -8.44 -16.85
CA CYS A 25 3.30 -7.30 -15.93
C CYS A 25 2.86 -6.08 -16.73
N ASP A 26 1.66 -5.58 -16.45
CA ASP A 26 1.15 -4.31 -16.96
C ASP A 26 1.12 -3.34 -15.78
N LEU A 27 2.21 -2.60 -15.61
CA LEU A 27 2.48 -1.79 -14.41
C LEU A 27 2.78 -0.34 -14.82
N PRO A 28 1.76 0.46 -15.15
CA PRO A 28 1.93 1.87 -15.46
C PRO A 28 2.52 2.62 -14.26
N ALA A 29 3.66 3.25 -14.45
CA ALA A 29 4.42 3.91 -13.38
C ALA A 29 4.72 5.38 -13.69
N ASP A 30 4.09 5.97 -14.70
CA ASP A 30 4.27 7.38 -15.10
C ASP A 30 2.92 8.13 -14.98
N PRO A 31 2.85 9.24 -14.22
CA PRO A 31 3.91 9.79 -13.36
C PRO A 31 4.24 8.86 -12.18
N ALA A 32 5.52 8.78 -11.82
CA ALA A 32 5.96 7.90 -10.72
C ALA A 32 5.33 8.31 -9.39
N PRO A 33 4.75 7.38 -8.61
CA PRO A 33 4.87 5.92 -8.74
C PRO A 33 3.76 5.22 -9.54
N GLY A 34 2.79 5.97 -10.06
CA GLY A 34 1.67 5.47 -10.86
C GLY A 34 0.83 4.39 -10.19
N GLU A 35 0.02 3.71 -10.98
CA GLU A 35 -0.78 2.57 -10.54
C GLU A 35 0.07 1.34 -10.19
N ALA A 36 1.29 1.25 -10.75
CA ALA A 36 2.28 0.26 -10.38
C ALA A 36 2.61 0.33 -8.89
N GLY A 37 2.97 1.52 -8.38
CA GLY A 37 3.26 1.71 -6.96
C GLY A 37 2.07 1.34 -6.07
N VAL A 38 0.87 1.77 -6.45
CA VAL A 38 -0.36 1.51 -5.69
C VAL A 38 -0.63 0.00 -5.61
N LEU A 39 -0.54 -0.73 -6.72
CA LEU A 39 -0.75 -2.16 -6.77
C LEU A 39 0.30 -2.92 -5.96
N LEU A 40 1.59 -2.67 -6.21
CA LEU A 40 2.68 -3.41 -5.58
C LEU A 40 2.77 -3.15 -4.08
N ALA A 41 2.43 -1.94 -3.63
CA ALA A 41 2.25 -1.65 -2.21
C ALA A 41 1.06 -2.39 -1.59
N GLY A 42 -0.04 -2.57 -2.34
CA GLY A 42 -1.18 -3.39 -1.92
C GLY A 42 -0.78 -4.85 -1.66
N VAL A 43 0.01 -5.43 -2.57
CA VAL A 43 0.59 -6.77 -2.40
C VAL A 43 1.48 -6.80 -1.15
N ALA A 44 2.40 -5.86 -1.02
CA ALA A 44 3.31 -5.76 0.12
C ALA A 44 2.56 -5.64 1.46
N ALA A 45 1.51 -4.82 1.51
CA ALA A 45 0.66 -4.65 2.69
C ALA A 45 -0.14 -5.90 3.04
N ARG A 46 -0.64 -6.62 2.04
CA ARG A 46 -1.42 -7.85 2.26
C ARG A 46 -0.58 -8.97 2.87
N PHE A 47 0.67 -9.10 2.44
CA PHE A 47 1.54 -10.23 2.76
C PHE A 47 2.65 -9.90 3.75
N GLY A 48 2.98 -8.63 3.97
CA GLY A 48 4.12 -8.19 4.79
C GLY A 48 4.06 -8.71 6.22
N GLY A 49 2.88 -8.66 6.85
CA GLY A 49 2.65 -9.17 8.20
C GLY A 49 2.72 -10.70 8.34
N GLN A 50 2.84 -11.44 7.24
CA GLN A 50 2.91 -12.91 7.23
C GLN A 50 4.34 -13.42 6.99
N ILE A 51 5.30 -12.53 6.71
CA ILE A 51 6.69 -12.92 6.50
C ILE A 51 7.31 -13.32 7.84
N HIS A 52 8.10 -14.39 7.80
CA HIS A 52 8.91 -14.79 8.94
C HIS A 52 9.85 -13.65 9.38
N PRO A 53 9.91 -13.28 10.68
CA PRO A 53 10.75 -12.17 11.14
C PRO A 53 12.21 -12.21 10.68
N GLN A 54 12.89 -13.37 10.73
CA GLN A 54 14.29 -13.46 10.26
C GLN A 54 14.47 -13.49 8.72
N LEU A 55 13.38 -13.41 7.94
CA LEU A 55 13.42 -13.14 6.49
C LEU A 55 13.07 -11.68 6.15
N PHE A 56 12.54 -10.93 7.10
CA PHE A 56 12.06 -9.57 6.85
C PHE A 56 13.21 -8.60 6.56
N ASP A 57 14.31 -8.69 7.31
CA ASP A 57 15.50 -7.85 7.08
C ASP A 57 16.15 -8.17 5.72
N GLU A 58 16.31 -9.45 5.37
CA GLU A 58 16.83 -9.88 4.06
C GLU A 58 15.97 -9.36 2.89
N MET A 59 14.66 -9.26 3.10
CA MET A 59 13.72 -8.71 2.13
C MET A 59 13.87 -7.19 1.99
N LEU A 60 14.03 -6.45 3.09
CA LEU A 60 14.25 -5.00 3.04
C LEU A 60 15.56 -4.67 2.32
N GLU A 61 16.64 -5.39 2.64
CA GLU A 61 17.91 -5.26 1.93
C GLU A 61 17.77 -5.56 0.43
N LEU A 62 17.00 -6.60 0.09
CA LEU A 62 16.71 -6.92 -1.31
C LEU A 62 15.96 -5.79 -2.02
N ALA A 63 14.97 -5.20 -1.36
CA ALA A 63 14.20 -4.08 -1.91
C ALA A 63 15.11 -2.89 -2.21
N ASP A 64 16.01 -2.55 -1.28
CA ASP A 64 16.98 -1.46 -1.45
C ASP A 64 17.95 -1.73 -2.61
N ASP A 65 18.51 -2.94 -2.68
CA ASP A 65 19.42 -3.35 -3.76
C ASP A 65 18.73 -3.26 -5.14
N LEU A 66 17.49 -3.76 -5.24
CA LEU A 66 16.72 -3.72 -6.49
C LEU A 66 16.31 -2.28 -6.88
N ALA A 67 15.97 -1.44 -5.91
CA ALA A 67 15.58 -0.05 -6.14
C ALA A 67 16.67 0.75 -6.85
N VAL A 68 17.94 0.53 -6.48
CA VAL A 68 19.09 1.21 -7.09
C VAL A 68 19.64 0.48 -8.32
N GLY A 69 19.16 -0.74 -8.60
CA GLY A 69 19.57 -1.56 -9.73
C GLY A 69 20.86 -2.35 -9.51
N ARG A 70 21.19 -2.70 -8.26
CA ARG A 70 22.33 -3.59 -7.97
C ARG A 70 22.05 -4.99 -8.51
N ARG A 71 23.14 -5.68 -8.87
CA ARG A 71 23.06 -7.09 -9.25
C ARG A 71 22.83 -7.93 -7.99
N VAL A 72 21.74 -8.68 -7.98
CA VAL A 72 21.37 -9.56 -6.86
C VAL A 72 21.69 -11.01 -7.21
N THR A 73 22.49 -11.66 -6.35
CA THR A 73 22.74 -13.10 -6.45
C THR A 73 21.51 -13.89 -6.03
N GLN A 74 21.24 -14.98 -6.74
CA GLN A 74 20.12 -15.89 -6.47
C GLN A 74 20.62 -17.14 -5.74
N PRO A 75 19.83 -17.75 -4.84
CA PRO A 75 18.44 -17.42 -4.48
C PRO A 75 18.31 -16.28 -3.45
N ARG A 76 17.10 -15.70 -3.31
CA ARG A 76 16.73 -14.75 -2.23
C ARG A 76 15.46 -15.18 -1.52
N LEU A 77 15.41 -15.00 -0.19
CA LEU A 77 14.36 -15.54 0.67
C LEU A 77 14.09 -17.02 0.39
N ARG A 78 15.16 -17.78 0.07
CA ARG A 78 15.14 -19.20 -0.31
C ARG A 78 14.43 -19.51 -1.64
N HIS A 79 14.08 -18.51 -2.44
CA HIS A 79 13.44 -18.66 -3.75
C HIS A 79 14.39 -18.23 -4.88
N ARG A 80 14.35 -18.96 -5.99
CA ARG A 80 15.16 -18.67 -7.18
C ARG A 80 14.31 -18.07 -8.28
N LEU A 81 14.67 -16.87 -8.72
CA LEU A 81 14.11 -16.26 -9.93
C LEU A 81 14.61 -16.97 -11.20
N GLN A 82 13.71 -17.27 -12.13
CA GLN A 82 13.99 -17.93 -13.41
C GLN A 82 13.04 -17.46 -14.51
N GLN A 83 13.28 -17.88 -15.76
CA GLN A 83 12.40 -17.59 -16.90
C GLN A 83 11.38 -18.70 -17.17
N ASP A 84 11.75 -19.96 -16.92
CA ASP A 84 10.88 -21.11 -17.15
C ASP A 84 9.69 -21.13 -16.18
N ARG A 85 8.52 -21.44 -16.72
CA ARG A 85 7.22 -21.47 -16.03
C ARG A 85 6.60 -22.87 -15.97
N VAL A 86 7.24 -23.87 -16.61
CA VAL A 86 6.68 -25.23 -16.68
C VAL A 86 6.55 -25.84 -15.29
N GLY A 87 5.32 -26.28 -14.98
CA GLY A 87 4.98 -26.90 -13.70
C GLY A 87 5.00 -25.94 -12.51
N LEU A 88 4.85 -24.64 -12.75
CA LEU A 88 4.60 -23.63 -11.72
C LEU A 88 3.11 -23.26 -11.69
N ASP A 89 2.62 -22.90 -10.51
CA ASP A 89 1.31 -22.27 -10.34
C ASP A 89 1.40 -20.79 -10.71
N CYS A 90 0.25 -20.17 -10.94
CA CYS A 90 0.13 -18.78 -11.36
C CYS A 90 -0.64 -17.98 -10.32
N SER A 91 -0.07 -16.85 -9.89
CA SER A 91 -0.72 -15.86 -9.05
C SER A 91 -0.87 -14.54 -9.81
N ARG A 92 -2.03 -13.89 -9.64
CA ARG A 92 -2.34 -12.60 -10.28
C ARG A 92 -2.85 -11.59 -9.28
N HIS A 93 -2.35 -10.35 -9.39
CA HIS A 93 -2.81 -9.21 -8.60
C HIS A 93 -3.20 -8.08 -9.53
N ARG A 94 -4.30 -7.41 -9.23
CA ARG A 94 -4.84 -6.33 -10.05
C ARG A 94 -5.24 -5.14 -9.19
N LEU A 95 -5.01 -3.96 -9.75
CA LEU A 95 -5.67 -2.73 -9.31
C LEU A 95 -6.76 -2.41 -10.30
N ARG A 96 -7.98 -2.21 -9.80
CA ARG A 96 -9.16 -1.96 -10.63
C ARG A 96 -9.79 -0.64 -10.27
N ARG A 97 -10.30 0.06 -11.27
CA ARG A 97 -11.25 1.16 -11.10
C ARG A 97 -12.66 0.61 -11.22
N VAL A 98 -13.43 0.74 -10.15
CA VAL A 98 -14.87 0.46 -10.11
C VAL A 98 -15.54 1.79 -9.80
N GLU A 99 -16.33 2.29 -10.75
CA GLU A 99 -16.87 3.65 -10.72
C GLU A 99 -15.72 4.68 -10.54
N SER A 100 -15.67 5.37 -9.40
CA SER A 100 -14.64 6.34 -9.03
C SER A 100 -13.61 5.78 -8.05
N ARG A 101 -13.77 4.55 -7.56
CA ARG A 101 -12.96 3.98 -6.49
C ARG A 101 -11.91 3.00 -7.02
N LEU A 102 -10.74 3.04 -6.38
CA LEU A 102 -9.68 2.07 -6.58
C LEU A 102 -9.94 0.86 -5.68
N VAL A 103 -9.91 -0.33 -6.27
CA VAL A 103 -10.17 -1.61 -5.60
C VAL A 103 -9.03 -2.57 -5.90
N TYR A 104 -8.52 -3.19 -4.85
CA TYR A 104 -7.54 -4.26 -4.94
C TYR A 104 -8.21 -5.60 -5.20
N ASP A 105 -7.66 -6.36 -6.14
CA ASP A 105 -8.05 -7.72 -6.48
C ASP A 105 -6.76 -8.55 -6.38
N LEU A 106 -6.50 -9.09 -5.17
CA LEU A 106 -5.24 -9.77 -4.82
C LEU A 106 -5.49 -11.27 -4.66
N GLU A 107 -4.70 -12.09 -5.34
CA GLU A 107 -4.66 -13.54 -5.13
C GLU A 107 -4.20 -13.87 -3.71
N THR A 108 -4.91 -14.71 -2.97
CA THR A 108 -4.56 -15.08 -1.58
C THR A 108 -4.67 -16.57 -1.27
N GLU A 109 -5.14 -17.37 -2.22
CA GLU A 109 -5.35 -18.81 -2.05
C GLU A 109 -4.09 -19.62 -2.37
N GLN A 110 -3.27 -19.13 -3.30
CA GLN A 110 -2.08 -19.82 -3.78
C GLN A 110 -0.81 -19.05 -3.49
N GLY A 111 0.27 -19.78 -3.22
CA GLY A 111 1.59 -19.23 -2.98
C GLY A 111 1.84 -18.82 -1.52
N THR A 112 3.11 -18.59 -1.19
CA THR A 112 3.51 -18.11 0.14
C THR A 112 3.68 -16.60 0.14
N ALA A 113 3.62 -15.97 1.32
CA ALA A 113 3.80 -14.52 1.47
C ALA A 113 5.12 -14.03 0.84
N GLU A 114 6.21 -14.78 1.00
CA GLU A 114 7.50 -14.48 0.38
C GLU A 114 7.42 -14.53 -1.15
N GLN A 115 6.67 -15.47 -1.73
CA GLN A 115 6.50 -15.57 -3.18
C GLN A 115 5.75 -14.36 -3.74
N HIS A 116 4.66 -13.94 -3.08
CA HIS A 116 3.92 -12.74 -3.49
C HIS A 116 4.78 -11.48 -3.47
N ILE A 117 5.54 -11.31 -2.39
CA ILE A 117 6.37 -10.12 -2.23
C ILE A 117 7.57 -10.15 -3.18
N LEU A 118 8.23 -11.29 -3.36
CA LEU A 118 9.29 -11.42 -4.37
C LEU A 118 8.75 -11.17 -5.78
N GLY A 119 7.54 -11.63 -6.10
CA GLY A 119 6.87 -11.31 -7.36
C GLY A 119 6.74 -9.80 -7.55
N ALA A 120 6.29 -9.08 -6.52
CA ALA A 120 6.18 -7.62 -6.54
C ALA A 120 7.55 -6.91 -6.65
N LEU A 121 8.54 -7.32 -5.86
CA LEU A 121 9.89 -6.73 -5.88
C LEU A 121 10.58 -6.92 -7.23
N TYR A 122 10.53 -8.13 -7.78
CA TYR A 122 11.14 -8.39 -9.08
C TYR A 122 10.39 -7.72 -10.22
N ALA A 123 9.06 -7.60 -10.16
CA ALA A 123 8.30 -6.82 -11.15
C ALA A 123 8.62 -5.33 -11.08
N ALA A 124 8.72 -4.74 -9.87
CA ALA A 124 9.18 -3.37 -9.68
C ALA A 124 10.59 -3.14 -10.25
N ALA A 125 11.48 -4.13 -10.10
CA ALA A 125 12.83 -4.07 -10.65
C ALA A 125 12.88 -4.08 -12.19
N GLN A 126 11.79 -4.42 -12.89
CA GLN A 126 11.70 -4.33 -14.35
C GLN A 126 11.23 -2.96 -14.85
N LEU A 127 10.73 -2.09 -13.96
CA LEU A 127 10.30 -0.74 -14.33
C LEU A 127 11.48 0.15 -14.77
N PRO A 128 11.21 1.25 -15.50
CA PRO A 128 12.22 2.27 -15.79
C PRO A 128 12.90 2.77 -14.52
N ARG A 129 14.21 3.00 -14.58
CA ARG A 129 15.04 3.32 -13.41
C ARG A 129 14.56 4.56 -12.65
N GLU A 130 14.01 5.54 -13.37
CA GLU A 130 13.44 6.78 -12.83
C GLU A 130 12.21 6.55 -11.94
N ALA A 131 11.38 5.55 -12.25
CA ALA A 131 10.19 5.22 -11.46
C ALA A 131 10.50 4.34 -10.25
N ARG A 132 11.56 3.52 -10.31
CA ARG A 132 11.88 2.51 -9.30
C ARG A 132 11.92 3.06 -7.88
N ARG A 133 12.67 4.15 -7.65
CA ARG A 133 12.82 4.69 -6.28
C ARG A 133 11.48 5.04 -5.64
N SER A 134 10.58 5.65 -6.42
CA SER A 134 9.24 6.01 -5.95
C SER A 134 8.37 4.77 -5.70
N VAL A 135 8.38 3.81 -6.63
CA VAL A 135 7.62 2.54 -6.51
C VAL A 135 8.10 1.70 -5.33
N PHE A 136 9.41 1.54 -5.13
CA PHE A 136 9.97 0.83 -3.98
C PHE A 136 9.68 1.56 -2.66
N GLY A 137 9.61 2.90 -2.67
CA GLY A 137 9.11 3.68 -1.53
C GLY A 137 7.68 3.28 -1.15
N TYR A 138 6.78 3.17 -2.14
CA TYR A 138 5.40 2.71 -1.93
C TYR A 138 5.34 1.27 -1.43
N ILE A 139 6.16 0.37 -1.99
CA ILE A 139 6.28 -1.01 -1.49
C ILE A 139 6.71 -1.01 -0.01
N GLY A 140 7.69 -0.19 0.36
CA GLY A 140 8.16 -0.06 1.74
C GLY A 140 7.07 0.45 2.69
N MET A 141 6.24 1.40 2.27
CA MET A 141 5.06 1.83 3.03
C MET A 141 4.04 0.69 3.18
N GLY A 142 3.80 -0.07 2.10
CA GLY A 142 2.97 -1.26 2.12
C GLY A 142 3.47 -2.29 3.13
N LEU A 143 4.75 -2.63 3.14
CA LEU A 143 5.35 -3.59 4.09
C LEU A 143 5.13 -3.22 5.56
N LYS A 144 5.06 -1.93 5.87
CA LYS A 144 4.83 -1.40 7.22
C LYS A 144 3.35 -1.24 7.57
N TRP A 145 2.45 -1.41 6.60
CA TRP A 145 1.03 -1.22 6.80
C TRP A 145 0.42 -2.28 7.72
N ARG A 146 -0.36 -1.83 8.72
CA ARG A 146 -1.07 -2.70 9.68
C ARG A 146 -2.60 -2.60 9.59
N GLY A 147 -3.12 -1.71 8.76
CA GLY A 147 -4.55 -1.47 8.62
C GLY A 147 -5.23 -2.39 7.60
N ARG A 148 -6.50 -2.10 7.28
CA ARG A 148 -7.23 -2.80 6.22
C ARG A 148 -6.66 -2.47 4.83
N ILE A 149 -6.61 -3.47 3.95
CA ILE A 149 -6.27 -3.29 2.54
C ILE A 149 -7.48 -2.68 1.82
N GLY A 150 -7.28 -1.58 1.10
CA GLY A 150 -8.37 -0.83 0.46
C GLY A 150 -8.15 0.69 0.52
N PRO A 151 -9.23 1.48 0.61
CA PRO A 151 -9.14 2.94 0.54
C PRO A 151 -8.18 3.59 1.55
N SER A 152 -8.12 3.06 2.78
CA SER A 152 -7.21 3.57 3.82
C SER A 152 -5.73 3.42 3.46
N LEU A 153 -5.37 2.31 2.80
CA LEU A 153 -4.01 2.10 2.31
C LEU A 153 -3.70 3.07 1.17
N ILE A 154 -4.63 3.24 0.22
CA ILE A 154 -4.46 4.17 -0.92
C ILE A 154 -4.26 5.60 -0.42
N ALA A 155 -5.04 6.04 0.57
CA ALA A 155 -4.89 7.36 1.18
C ALA A 155 -3.56 7.51 1.93
N HIS A 156 -3.07 6.44 2.56
CA HIS A 156 -1.76 6.45 3.23
C HIS A 156 -0.61 6.52 2.22
N LEU A 157 -0.62 5.71 1.16
CA LEU A 157 0.43 5.67 0.14
C LEU A 157 0.64 7.01 -0.56
N ALA A 158 -0.45 7.72 -0.73
CA ALA A 158 -0.47 9.08 -1.23
C ALA A 158 0.18 10.14 -0.34
N GLY A 159 0.85 9.76 0.75
CA GLY A 159 1.54 10.67 1.66
C GLY A 159 0.61 11.47 2.55
N GLY A 160 -0.64 11.02 2.76
CA GLY A 160 -1.67 11.87 3.35
C GLY A 160 -2.09 13.02 2.42
N GLU A 161 -1.49 13.17 1.23
CA GLU A 161 -1.87 14.19 0.25
C GLU A 161 -2.89 13.71 -0.79
N LEU A 162 -3.18 12.41 -0.98
CA LEU A 162 -4.44 12.00 -1.67
C LEU A 162 -5.67 12.15 -0.77
N LEU A 163 -5.53 12.57 0.50
CA LEU A 163 -6.68 13.19 1.18
C LEU A 163 -7.21 14.39 0.36
N SER A 164 -6.41 14.89 -0.59
CA SER A 164 -6.76 15.95 -1.53
C SER A 164 -7.57 15.53 -2.75
N LEU A 165 -7.90 14.27 -3.08
CA LEU A 165 -8.87 14.04 -4.19
C LEU A 165 -10.33 14.20 -3.74
N SER A 166 -10.68 13.69 -2.56
CA SER A 166 -11.97 13.96 -1.92
C SER A 166 -12.00 15.36 -1.30
N ALA A 167 -10.90 15.85 -0.69
CA ALA A 167 -10.84 17.22 -0.21
C ALA A 167 -10.67 18.28 -1.33
N GLN A 168 -10.21 17.96 -2.55
CA GLN A 168 -10.30 18.89 -3.70
C GLN A 168 -11.68 18.85 -4.35
N ALA A 169 -12.37 17.70 -4.33
CA ALA A 169 -13.73 17.59 -4.88
C ALA A 169 -14.78 18.23 -3.95
N ASP A 170 -14.68 17.99 -2.63
CA ASP A 170 -15.49 18.61 -1.58
C ASP A 170 -14.71 18.66 -0.25
N PRO A 171 -13.96 19.75 0.01
CA PRO A 171 -13.19 19.93 1.24
C PRO A 171 -14.06 19.88 2.50
N HIS A 172 -15.32 20.32 2.39
CA HIS A 172 -16.22 20.46 3.52
C HIS A 172 -16.78 19.10 3.94
N ALA A 173 -17.20 18.27 2.99
CA ALA A 173 -17.65 16.90 3.25
C ALA A 173 -16.54 16.04 3.88
N TRP A 174 -15.31 16.16 3.36
CA TRP A 174 -14.15 15.47 3.93
C TRP A 174 -13.88 15.88 5.38
N ALA A 175 -13.95 17.18 5.67
CA ALA A 175 -13.69 17.70 7.02
C ALA A 175 -14.78 17.27 8.02
N LEU A 176 -16.05 17.17 7.58
CA LEU A 176 -17.14 16.62 8.37
C LEU A 176 -16.91 15.14 8.71
N GLU A 177 -16.62 14.32 7.71
CA GLU A 177 -16.33 12.89 7.90
C GLU A 177 -15.12 12.66 8.83
N THR A 178 -14.06 13.45 8.66
CA THR A 178 -12.81 13.33 9.43
C THR A 178 -13.02 13.60 10.92
N LEU A 179 -13.91 14.54 11.26
CA LEU A 179 -14.32 14.83 12.63
C LEU A 179 -15.48 13.95 13.13
N GLY A 180 -15.96 13.01 12.31
CA GLY A 180 -17.03 12.09 12.67
C GLY A 180 -18.42 12.73 12.70
N PHE A 181 -18.62 13.81 11.94
CA PHE A 181 -19.96 14.32 11.65
C PHE A 181 -20.56 13.50 10.49
N GLY A 182 -21.78 13.02 10.68
CA GLY A 182 -22.52 12.33 9.61
C GLY A 182 -22.92 13.28 8.49
N ALA A 183 -23.45 12.73 7.40
CA ALA A 183 -24.07 13.49 6.30
C ALA A 183 -25.42 14.12 6.75
N GLU A 184 -25.38 14.93 7.80
CA GLU A 184 -26.54 15.65 8.30
C GLU A 184 -26.85 16.84 7.38
N ILE A 185 -28.14 17.15 7.24
CA ILE A 185 -28.66 18.22 6.36
C ILE A 185 -28.19 19.60 6.85
N THR A 186 -27.87 19.73 8.14
CA THR A 186 -27.44 20.99 8.77
C THR A 186 -25.97 20.90 9.18
N PRO A 187 -25.12 21.86 8.77
CA PRO A 187 -23.72 21.88 9.18
C PRO A 187 -23.58 22.08 10.70
N PRO A 188 -22.60 21.42 11.34
CA PRO A 188 -22.42 21.49 12.78
C PRO A 188 -22.00 22.89 13.24
N GLU A 189 -22.49 23.31 14.40
CA GLU A 189 -22.10 24.58 15.00
C GLU A 189 -20.59 24.60 15.34
N ARG A 190 -20.00 25.80 15.33
CA ARG A 190 -18.58 26.00 15.68
C ARG A 190 -18.19 25.42 17.05
N ALA A 191 -19.12 25.43 18.00
CA ALA A 191 -18.93 24.83 19.33
C ALA A 191 -18.81 23.30 19.26
N ALA A 192 -19.62 22.65 18.42
CA ALA A 192 -19.61 21.20 18.20
C ALA A 192 -18.31 20.76 17.54
N VAL A 193 -17.85 21.47 16.50
CA VAL A 193 -16.56 21.22 15.84
C VAL A 193 -15.39 21.25 16.83
N LYS A 194 -15.31 22.29 17.67
CA LYS A 194 -14.26 22.42 18.70
C LYS A 194 -14.34 21.32 19.78
N LYS A 195 -15.54 20.92 20.18
CA LYS A 195 -15.76 19.83 21.15
C LYS A 195 -15.24 18.51 20.59
N GLN A 196 -15.62 18.20 19.36
CA GLN A 196 -15.29 16.93 18.72
C GLN A 196 -13.81 16.82 18.35
N PHE A 197 -13.22 17.92 17.86
CA PHE A 197 -11.77 18.02 17.68
C PHE A 197 -11.01 17.70 18.97
N ARG A 198 -11.39 18.29 20.11
CA ARG A 198 -10.72 18.02 21.40
C ARG A 198 -10.84 16.56 21.84
N LEU A 199 -11.99 15.93 21.57
CA LEU A 199 -12.23 14.52 21.91
C LEU A 199 -11.33 13.61 21.06
N LEU A 200 -11.31 13.82 19.74
CA LEU A 200 -10.50 13.03 18.81
C LEU A 200 -9.00 13.27 18.98
N MET A 201 -8.59 14.51 19.29
CA MET A 201 -7.20 14.84 19.59
C MET A 201 -6.70 14.13 20.84
N ARG A 202 -7.51 14.07 21.90
CA ARG A 202 -7.18 13.33 23.12
C ARG A 202 -7.06 11.83 22.86
N ALA A 203 -7.92 11.28 22.01
CA ALA A 203 -7.89 9.87 21.64
C ALA A 203 -6.73 9.51 20.70
N ALA A 204 -6.24 10.47 19.90
CA ALA A 204 -5.11 10.28 18.99
C ALA A 204 -3.74 10.53 19.64
N HIS A 205 -3.69 11.11 20.84
CA HIS A 205 -2.43 11.48 21.50
C HIS A 205 -1.75 10.25 22.15
N PRO A 206 -0.44 10.03 21.92
CA PRO A 206 0.31 8.91 22.49
C PRO A 206 0.22 8.82 24.03
N ASP A 207 0.31 9.97 24.72
CA ASP A 207 0.21 10.08 26.19
C ASP A 207 -1.12 9.58 26.81
N HIS A 208 -2.12 9.23 26.00
CA HIS A 208 -3.43 8.76 26.46
C HIS A 208 -3.73 7.30 26.06
N GLY A 209 -2.71 6.51 25.73
CA GLY A 209 -2.84 5.07 25.47
C GLY A 209 -3.20 4.71 24.02
N ALA A 210 -3.01 5.64 23.08
CA ALA A 210 -3.09 5.37 21.65
C ALA A 210 -1.81 4.64 21.17
N ALA A 211 -1.91 3.84 20.11
CA ALA A 211 -0.73 3.22 19.51
C ALA A 211 0.21 4.31 18.97
N ASP A 212 1.51 4.23 19.30
CA ASP A 212 2.54 5.21 18.89
C ASP A 212 2.64 5.36 17.36
N ASP A 213 2.30 4.31 16.61
CA ASP A 213 2.33 4.30 15.15
C ASP A 213 1.07 4.94 14.55
N GLY A 214 1.23 6.13 13.95
CA GLY A 214 0.18 6.82 13.18
C GLY A 214 -0.49 8.00 13.91
N ALA A 215 -0.14 8.25 15.18
CA ALA A 215 -0.66 9.39 15.96
C ALA A 215 -0.39 10.75 15.29
N ALA A 216 0.83 10.96 14.78
CA ALA A 216 1.20 12.19 14.10
C ALA A 216 0.34 12.47 12.86
N GLN A 217 0.06 11.44 12.05
CA GLN A 217 -0.79 11.55 10.87
C GLN A 217 -2.24 11.88 11.26
N ARG A 218 -2.78 11.21 12.29
CA ARG A 218 -4.14 11.48 12.76
C ARG A 218 -4.28 12.89 13.33
N ILE A 219 -3.28 13.38 14.04
CA ILE A 219 -3.25 14.76 14.56
C ILE A 219 -3.25 15.79 13.42
N ALA A 220 -2.48 15.53 12.36
CA ALA A 220 -2.46 16.40 11.18
C ALA A 220 -3.83 16.46 10.47
N GLU A 221 -4.47 15.31 10.25
CA GLU A 221 -5.83 15.23 9.67
C GLU A 221 -6.87 16.01 10.49
N LEU A 222 -6.88 15.80 11.81
CA LEU A 222 -7.81 16.50 12.70
C LEU A 222 -7.59 18.02 12.70
N SER A 223 -6.33 18.44 12.63
CA SER A 223 -5.96 19.86 12.59
C SER A 223 -6.40 20.52 11.29
N GLU A 224 -6.25 19.83 10.16
CA GLU A 224 -6.64 20.32 8.85
C GLU A 224 -8.17 20.34 8.67
N ALA A 225 -8.88 19.28 9.10
CA ALA A 225 -10.35 19.25 9.09
C ALA A 225 -10.95 20.39 9.94
N ARG A 226 -10.36 20.67 11.11
CA ARG A 226 -10.75 21.82 11.92
C ARG A 226 -10.49 23.14 11.18
N ARG A 227 -9.35 23.29 10.50
CA ARG A 227 -9.01 24.52 9.76
C ARG A 227 -10.06 24.81 8.69
N ILE A 228 -10.47 23.79 7.93
CA ILE A 228 -11.48 23.92 6.86
C ILE A 228 -12.84 24.33 7.41
N LEU A 229 -13.35 23.69 8.48
CA LEU A 229 -14.67 24.02 9.04
C LEU A 229 -14.72 25.33 9.85
N MET A 230 -13.57 25.88 10.21
CA MET A 230 -13.45 27.12 11.00
C MET A 230 -13.06 28.35 10.18
N ALA A 231 -12.71 28.17 8.91
CA ALA A 231 -12.54 29.27 7.95
C ALA A 231 -13.86 30.02 7.77
#